data_AF-A0AAD1W1D3-F1
#
_entry.id   AF-A0AAD1W1D3-F1
#
_cell.length_a   1.000
_cell.length_b   1.000
_cell.length_c   1.000
_cell.angle_alpha   90.00
_cell.angle_beta   90.00
_cell.angle_gamma   90.00
#
_symmetry.space_group_name_H-M   'P 1'
#
loop_
_entity.id
_entity.type
_entity.pdbx_description
1 polymer ?
#
loop_
_entity_poly.entity_id
_entity_poly.type
_entity_poly.pdbx_seq_one_letter_code
_entity_poly.pdbx_strand_id
1 'polypeptide(L)'
;MEYRLRRQNVLFRGILDDVSHDALPAYILSICKALFPGLPDSAWVFDRIIGFHTQLASQDTLLAAARKSPTLPDPHQCIALFVDLSAATMAKRKEFITITTTLRTDNVPYRWGYPTKLLLWRQGKTHVVNDPADGMKLLTEWAMWNIAKAQQEEPTTSAPRLIQAEWQMVGTPAKKTSVGAILSSTKPRWSH
;
A
#
# COMPACT_ATOMS: atom_id res chain seq x y z
N MET A 1 10.88 -11.10 -21.10
CA MET A 1 12.13 -10.47 -20.62
C MET A 1 11.87 -9.25 -19.74
N GLU A 2 10.85 -8.44 -20.05
CA GLU A 2 10.47 -7.19 -19.35
C GLU A 2 10.31 -7.30 -17.81
N TYR A 3 9.74 -8.41 -17.32
CA TYR A 3 9.44 -8.63 -15.90
C TYR A 3 10.66 -8.47 -14.95
N ARG A 4 11.85 -8.88 -15.38
CA ARG A 4 13.04 -8.85 -14.51
C ARG A 4 13.54 -7.43 -14.22
N LEU A 5 13.38 -6.52 -15.18
CA LEU A 5 13.90 -5.14 -15.07
C LEU A 5 13.03 -4.28 -14.13
N ARG A 6 11.72 -4.55 -14.06
CA ARG A 6 10.79 -3.76 -13.23
C ARG A 6 10.76 -4.18 -11.76
N ARG A 7 11.41 -5.31 -11.42
CA ARG A 7 11.42 -5.86 -10.06
C ARG A 7 12.18 -5.00 -9.04
N GLN A 8 12.91 -3.98 -9.49
CA GLN A 8 13.60 -3.02 -8.63
C GLN A 8 12.98 -1.61 -8.73
N ASN A 9 11.95 -1.45 -9.56
CA ASN A 9 11.33 -0.16 -9.80
C ASN A 9 10.27 0.12 -8.74
N VAL A 10 10.29 1.35 -8.23
CA VAL A 10 9.31 1.87 -7.28
C VAL A 10 8.62 3.05 -7.92
N LEU A 11 7.29 3.05 -7.87
CA LEU A 11 6.47 4.16 -8.34
C LEU A 11 6.15 5.09 -7.18
N PHE A 12 6.33 6.38 -7.41
CA PHE A 12 5.98 7.46 -6.48
C PHE A 12 4.73 8.13 -7.01
N ARG A 13 3.67 8.17 -6.21
CA ARG A 13 2.41 8.84 -6.55
C ARG A 13 2.20 10.01 -5.62
N GLY A 14 1.63 11.10 -6.15
CA GLY A 14 1.34 12.31 -5.36
C GLY A 14 2.51 13.30 -5.28
N ILE A 15 3.49 13.18 -6.18
CA ILE A 15 4.52 14.22 -6.36
C ILE A 15 3.81 15.51 -6.78
N LEU A 16 4.16 16.61 -6.14
CA LEU A 16 3.57 17.92 -6.41
C LEU A 16 3.98 18.40 -7.82
N ASP A 17 3.05 19.04 -8.53
CA ASP A 17 3.27 19.49 -9.92
C ASP A 17 4.28 20.64 -10.04
N ASP A 18 4.61 21.31 -8.93
CA ASP A 18 5.61 22.37 -8.85
C ASP A 18 7.06 21.85 -8.76
N VAL A 19 7.24 20.54 -8.54
CA VAL A 19 8.56 19.90 -8.54
C VAL A 19 9.06 19.78 -9.98
N SER A 20 10.06 20.60 -10.33
CA SER A 20 10.69 20.54 -11.64
C SER A 20 11.42 19.21 -11.87
N HIS A 21 11.57 18.82 -13.14
CA HIS A 21 12.31 17.60 -13.51
C HIS A 21 13.74 17.58 -12.96
N ASP A 22 14.40 18.74 -12.90
CA ASP A 22 15.76 18.88 -12.39
C ASP A 22 15.82 18.79 -10.85
N ALA A 23 14.74 19.16 -10.15
CA ALA A 23 14.62 19.04 -8.70
C ALA A 23 14.15 17.64 -8.24
N LEU A 24 13.60 16.83 -9.14
CA LEU A 24 13.03 15.53 -8.83
C LEU A 24 14.00 14.57 -8.12
N PRO A 25 15.29 14.43 -8.51
CA PRO A 25 16.22 13.56 -7.80
C PRO A 25 16.42 13.97 -6.33
N ALA A 26 16.53 15.28 -6.07
CA ALA A 26 16.69 15.82 -4.72
C ALA A 26 15.41 15.62 -3.88
N TYR A 27 14.23 15.82 -4.48
CA TYR A 27 12.94 15.59 -3.85
C TYR A 27 12.72 14.11 -3.49
N ILE A 28 13.09 13.21 -4.39
CA ILE A 28 13.03 11.77 -4.13
C ILE A 28 14.00 11.39 -3.00
N LEU A 29 15.21 11.94 -3.00
CA LEU A 29 16.19 11.69 -1.95
C LEU A 29 15.69 12.18 -0.58
N SER A 30 14.99 13.32 -0.52
CA SER A 30 14.43 13.82 0.74
C SER A 30 13.36 12.86 1.31
N ILE A 31 12.52 12.27 0.45
CA ILE A 31 11.56 11.22 0.85
C ILE A 31 12.29 9.98 1.40
N CYS A 32 13.35 9.54 0.72
CA CYS A 32 14.16 8.41 1.16
C CYS A 32 14.83 8.65 2.52
N LYS A 33 15.39 9.85 2.73
CA LYS A 33 15.98 10.26 4.02
C LYS A 33 14.94 10.33 5.13
N ALA A 34 13.73 10.81 4.83
CA ALA A 34 12.62 10.81 5.79
C ALA A 34 12.23 9.38 6.22
N LEU A 35 12.27 8.42 5.30
CA LEU A 35 12.01 7.00 5.60
C LEU A 35 13.17 6.29 6.30
N PHE A 36 14.41 6.72 6.05
CA PHE A 36 15.64 6.12 6.59
C PHE A 36 16.64 7.18 7.05
N PRO A 37 16.39 7.85 8.20
CA PRO A 37 17.26 8.92 8.67
C PRO A 37 18.68 8.46 9.05
N GLY A 38 18.88 7.15 9.24
CA GLY A 38 20.18 6.57 9.61
C GLY A 38 21.09 6.17 8.44
N LEU A 39 20.65 6.33 7.17
CA LEU A 39 21.46 5.96 6.00
C LEU A 39 22.27 7.16 5.49
N PRO A 40 23.59 7.00 5.25
CA PRO A 40 24.42 8.08 4.73
C PRO A 40 24.09 8.40 3.27
N ASP A 41 24.38 9.63 2.83
CA ASP A 41 24.07 10.11 1.48
C ASP A 41 24.71 9.24 0.38
N SER A 42 25.91 8.71 0.63
CA SER A 42 26.63 7.81 -0.27
C SER A 42 25.97 6.43 -0.45
N ALA A 43 25.01 6.06 0.41
CA ALA A 43 24.27 4.80 0.29
C ALA A 43 23.21 4.84 -0.83
N TRP A 44 22.80 6.05 -1.24
CA TRP A 44 21.76 6.27 -2.22
C TRP A 44 22.36 6.35 -3.61
N VAL A 45 22.06 5.33 -4.43
CA VAL A 45 22.40 5.31 -5.85
C VAL A 45 21.09 5.32 -6.62
N PHE A 46 20.89 6.35 -7.42
CA PHE A 46 19.75 6.49 -8.32
C PHE A 46 20.21 6.13 -9.73
N ASP A 47 19.59 5.10 -10.32
CA ASP A 47 19.78 4.84 -11.76
C ASP A 47 18.62 5.46 -12.55
N ARG A 48 18.91 5.83 -13.79
CA ARG A 48 18.15 6.74 -14.67
C ARG A 48 16.64 6.72 -14.40
N ILE A 49 16.22 7.75 -13.66
CA ILE A 49 14.89 8.36 -13.63
C ILE A 49 13.76 7.55 -12.94
N ILE A 50 13.71 6.21 -12.92
CA ILE A 50 12.65 5.44 -12.19
C ILE A 50 13.15 4.08 -11.65
N GLY A 51 14.48 3.86 -11.57
CA GLY A 51 15.09 2.63 -11.05
C GLY A 51 15.76 2.86 -9.70
N PHE A 52 15.20 2.33 -8.62
CA PHE A 52 15.89 2.33 -7.32
C PHE A 52 16.84 1.15 -7.24
N HIS A 53 18.14 1.44 -7.27
CA HIS A 53 19.15 0.46 -6.94
C HIS A 53 20.08 1.03 -5.87
N THR A 54 19.61 1.14 -4.64
CA THR A 54 20.55 1.47 -3.56
C THR A 54 21.45 0.27 -3.29
N GLN A 55 22.72 0.53 -3.00
CA GLN A 55 23.70 -0.53 -2.70
C GLN A 55 23.44 -1.20 -1.33
N LEU A 56 22.56 -0.61 -0.51
CA LEU A 56 22.35 -0.96 0.90
C LEU A 56 20.89 -1.28 1.29
N ALA A 57 19.89 -0.88 0.51
CA ALA A 57 18.48 -1.12 0.78
C ALA A 57 17.75 -1.64 -0.47
N SER A 58 17.23 -2.87 -0.38
CA SER A 58 16.37 -3.42 -1.42
C SER A 58 15.08 -2.61 -1.53
N GLN A 59 14.44 -2.62 -2.71
CA GLN A 59 13.08 -2.12 -2.90
C GLN A 59 12.12 -2.61 -1.79
N ASP A 60 12.25 -3.88 -1.39
CA ASP A 60 11.42 -4.47 -0.34
C ASP A 60 11.61 -3.76 1.02
N THR A 61 12.83 -3.31 1.32
CA THR A 61 13.15 -2.57 2.53
C THR A 61 12.50 -1.19 2.50
N LEU A 62 12.64 -0.47 1.38
CA LEU A 62 12.02 0.84 1.18
C LEU A 62 10.49 0.78 1.32
N LEU A 63 9.86 -0.20 0.64
CA LEU A 63 8.42 -0.40 0.72
C LEU A 63 7.97 -0.86 2.11
N ALA A 64 8.78 -1.65 2.82
CA ALA A 64 8.48 -2.05 4.20
C ALA A 64 8.54 -0.85 5.16
N ALA A 65 9.51 0.05 5.02
CA ALA A 65 9.58 1.27 5.81
C ALA A 65 8.40 2.21 5.51
N ALA A 66 8.06 2.41 4.23
CA ALA A 66 6.91 3.20 3.83
C ALA A 66 5.59 2.66 4.40
N ARG A 67 5.43 1.33 4.52
CA ARG A 67 4.24 0.73 5.15
C ARG A 67 4.18 0.91 6.67
N LYS A 68 5.33 1.01 7.33
CA LYS A 68 5.42 1.25 8.78
C LYS A 68 5.13 2.71 9.14
N SER A 69 5.36 3.64 8.21
CA SER A 69 5.05 5.06 8.37
C SER A 69 3.78 5.39 7.58
N PRO A 70 2.58 5.34 8.21
CA PRO A 70 1.32 5.52 7.49
C PRO A 70 1.20 6.89 6.80
N THR A 71 1.91 7.88 7.32
CA THR A 71 2.10 9.19 6.70
C THR A 71 3.58 9.54 6.74
N LEU A 72 4.09 10.06 5.63
CA LEU A 72 5.41 10.69 5.58
C LEU A 72 5.34 12.06 6.27
N PRO A 73 6.43 12.55 6.88
CA PRO A 73 6.47 13.89 7.46
C PRO A 73 6.29 14.96 6.37
N ASP A 74 5.88 16.17 6.77
CA ASP A 74 5.87 17.32 5.85
C ASP A 74 7.25 17.54 5.24
N PRO A 75 7.33 17.87 3.94
CA PRO A 75 6.24 18.19 3.00
C PRO A 75 5.71 16.98 2.20
N HIS A 76 5.97 15.75 2.63
CA HIS A 76 5.78 14.53 1.83
C HIS A 76 4.49 13.74 2.16
N GLN A 77 3.56 14.30 2.94
CA GLN A 77 2.37 13.60 3.44
C GLN A 77 1.51 12.97 2.33
N CYS A 78 1.48 13.56 1.13
CA CYS A 78 0.68 13.09 0.00
C CYS A 78 1.33 11.97 -0.82
N ILE A 79 2.57 11.59 -0.51
CA ILE A 79 3.35 10.66 -1.31
C ILE A 79 3.04 9.21 -0.93
N ALA A 80 2.74 8.39 -1.94
CA ALA A 80 2.55 6.96 -1.79
C ALA A 80 3.52 6.17 -2.69
N LEU A 81 4.14 5.13 -2.13
CA LEU A 81 5.10 4.27 -2.81
C LEU A 81 4.47 2.94 -3.21
N PHE A 82 4.64 2.53 -4.46
CA PHE A 82 4.13 1.27 -5.00
C PHE A 82 5.23 0.47 -5.70
N VAL A 83 5.04 -0.85 -5.77
CA VAL A 83 5.83 -1.69 -6.66
C VAL A 83 5.42 -1.39 -8.10
N ASP A 84 6.39 -1.21 -8.99
CA ASP A 84 6.12 -1.15 -10.43
C ASP A 84 5.78 -2.54 -10.97
N LEU A 85 4.51 -2.76 -11.28
CA LEU A 85 4.01 -4.03 -11.82
C LEU A 85 3.60 -3.84 -13.28
N SER A 86 3.93 -4.81 -14.12
CA SER A 86 3.46 -4.80 -15.50
C SER A 86 1.94 -4.94 -15.57
N ALA A 87 1.33 -4.41 -16.64
CA ALA A 87 -0.11 -4.50 -16.86
C ALA A 87 -0.61 -5.95 -16.84
N ALA A 88 0.16 -6.88 -17.43
CA ALA A 88 -0.14 -8.30 -17.39
C ALA A 88 -0.09 -8.90 -15.97
N THR A 89 0.83 -8.45 -15.12
CA THR A 89 0.85 -8.86 -13.69
C THR A 89 -0.39 -8.36 -12.97
N MET A 90 -0.74 -7.08 -13.17
CA MET A 90 -1.91 -6.47 -12.57
C MET A 90 -3.20 -7.18 -13.02
N ALA A 91 -3.32 -7.51 -14.30
CA ALA A 91 -4.45 -8.27 -14.84
C ALA A 91 -4.59 -9.63 -14.15
N LYS A 92 -3.50 -10.40 -14.05
CA LYS A 92 -3.51 -11.68 -13.34
C LYS A 92 -3.86 -11.55 -11.85
N ARG A 93 -3.39 -10.50 -11.17
CA ARG A 93 -3.77 -10.27 -9.76
C ARG A 93 -5.26 -9.98 -9.60
N LYS A 94 -5.92 -9.36 -10.58
CA LYS A 94 -7.37 -9.14 -10.55
C LYS A 94 -8.17 -10.44 -10.61
N GLU A 95 -7.62 -11.51 -11.18
CA GLU A 95 -8.27 -12.83 -11.19
C GLU A 95 -8.44 -13.41 -9.77
N PHE A 96 -7.63 -12.97 -8.80
CA PHE A 96 -7.74 -13.35 -7.39
C PHE A 96 -8.66 -12.43 -6.57
N ILE A 97 -9.41 -11.51 -7.19
CA ILE A 97 -10.22 -10.52 -6.44
C ILE A 97 -11.22 -11.20 -5.51
N THR A 98 -11.85 -12.27 -5.95
CA THR A 98 -12.79 -13.07 -5.16
C THR A 98 -12.09 -13.68 -3.94
N ILE A 99 -10.96 -14.34 -4.17
CA ILE A 99 -10.16 -14.98 -3.12
C ILE A 99 -9.71 -13.95 -2.08
N THR A 100 -9.10 -12.85 -2.53
CA THR A 100 -8.60 -11.78 -1.64
C THR A 100 -9.72 -11.12 -0.86
N THR A 101 -10.90 -10.94 -1.46
CA THR A 101 -12.07 -10.41 -0.76
C THR A 101 -12.54 -11.33 0.36
N THR A 102 -12.66 -12.63 0.11
CA THR A 102 -12.99 -13.61 1.15
C THR A 102 -11.95 -13.63 2.27
N LEU A 103 -10.66 -13.62 1.93
CA LEU A 103 -9.58 -13.58 2.91
C LEU A 103 -9.64 -12.32 3.79
N ARG A 104 -9.97 -11.16 3.22
CA ARG A 104 -10.18 -9.92 4.00
C ARG A 104 -11.38 -10.02 4.93
N THR A 105 -12.53 -10.50 4.43
CA THR A 105 -13.76 -10.62 5.22
C THR A 105 -13.57 -11.50 6.45
N ASP A 106 -12.81 -12.58 6.30
CA ASP A 106 -12.56 -13.55 7.37
C ASP A 106 -11.24 -13.29 8.14
N ASN A 107 -10.61 -12.13 7.92
CA ASN A 107 -9.39 -11.69 8.60
C ASN A 107 -8.20 -12.66 8.47
N VAL A 108 -8.07 -13.33 7.32
CA VAL A 108 -6.94 -14.21 7.03
C VAL A 108 -5.79 -13.39 6.43
N PRO A 109 -4.62 -13.33 7.10
CA PRO A 109 -3.50 -12.56 6.59
C PRO A 109 -2.93 -13.16 5.31
N TYR A 110 -2.73 -12.31 4.31
CA TYR A 110 -2.09 -12.67 3.05
C TYR A 110 -1.11 -11.60 2.57
N ARG A 111 -0.21 -12.00 1.68
CA ARG A 111 0.66 -11.09 0.94
C ARG A 111 0.87 -11.56 -0.49
N TRP A 112 1.11 -10.60 -1.38
CA TRP A 112 1.50 -10.89 -2.75
C TRP A 112 2.97 -11.29 -2.82
N GLY A 113 3.22 -12.47 -3.38
CA GLY A 113 4.52 -12.92 -3.88
C GLY A 113 4.69 -12.58 -5.36
N TYR A 114 5.92 -12.36 -5.76
CA TYR A 114 6.24 -12.03 -7.14
C TYR A 114 6.17 -13.27 -8.06
N PRO A 115 5.65 -13.13 -9.31
CA PRO A 115 4.92 -11.96 -9.83
C PRO A 115 3.44 -11.96 -9.40
N THR A 116 2.81 -13.13 -9.35
CA THR A 116 1.36 -13.33 -9.19
C THR A 116 1.02 -14.42 -8.17
N LYS A 117 1.91 -14.68 -7.20
CA LYS A 117 1.68 -15.71 -6.17
C LYS A 117 0.96 -15.08 -4.98
N LEU A 118 0.03 -15.79 -4.36
CA LEU A 118 -0.58 -15.35 -3.10
C LEU A 118 -0.03 -16.22 -1.97
N LEU A 119 0.61 -15.60 -0.97
CA LEU A 119 1.09 -16.28 0.23
C LEU A 119 0.10 -16.01 1.35
N LEU A 120 -0.46 -17.08 1.91
CA LEU A 120 -1.47 -17.06 2.95
C LEU A 120 -0.90 -17.64 4.24
N TRP A 121 -1.28 -17.10 5.39
CA TRP A 121 -0.89 -17.67 6.68
C TRP A 121 -2.12 -18.08 7.49
N ARG A 122 -2.24 -19.37 7.81
CA ARG A 122 -3.33 -19.90 8.64
C ARG A 122 -2.86 -21.11 9.43
N GLN A 123 -3.28 -21.21 10.69
CA GLN A 123 -2.97 -22.37 11.57
C GLN A 123 -1.46 -22.70 11.64
N GLY A 124 -0.60 -21.69 11.68
CA GLY A 124 0.85 -21.88 11.76
C GLY A 124 1.51 -22.35 10.46
N LYS A 125 0.77 -22.44 9.34
CA LYS A 125 1.29 -22.88 8.04
C LYS A 125 1.18 -21.78 6.99
N THR A 126 2.23 -21.63 6.19
CA THR A 126 2.18 -20.82 4.96
C THR A 126 1.65 -21.64 3.80
N HIS A 127 0.64 -21.13 3.11
CA HIS A 127 0.13 -21.70 1.86
C HIS A 127 0.52 -20.78 0.70
N VAL A 128 0.92 -21.37 -0.42
CA VAL A 128 1.27 -20.63 -1.64
C VAL A 128 0.27 -21.00 -2.72
N VAL A 129 -0.45 -20.00 -3.22
CA VAL A 129 -1.43 -20.14 -4.28
C VAL A 129 -0.86 -19.49 -5.54
N ASN A 130 -0.71 -20.27 -6.62
CA ASN A 130 -0.18 -19.77 -7.89
C ASN A 130 -1.28 -19.48 -8.91
N ASP A 131 -2.46 -20.07 -8.73
CA ASP A 131 -3.60 -19.99 -9.63
C ASP A 131 -4.91 -19.74 -8.86
N PRO A 132 -5.90 -19.01 -9.42
CA PRO A 132 -7.17 -18.81 -8.76
C PRO A 132 -7.92 -20.11 -8.43
N ALA A 133 -7.83 -21.16 -9.28
CA ALA A 133 -8.53 -22.42 -9.01
C ALA A 133 -8.00 -23.10 -7.74
N ASP A 134 -6.67 -23.11 -7.56
CA ASP A 134 -6.03 -23.61 -6.33
C ASP A 134 -6.49 -22.82 -5.11
N GLY A 135 -6.63 -21.49 -5.25
CA GLY A 135 -7.06 -20.62 -4.17
C GLY A 135 -8.51 -20.88 -3.76
N MET A 136 -9.40 -21.09 -4.73
CA MET A 136 -10.80 -21.43 -4.47
C MET A 136 -10.95 -22.79 -3.80
N LYS A 137 -10.15 -23.78 -4.24
CA LYS A 137 -10.10 -25.10 -3.60
C LYS A 137 -9.67 -24.96 -2.13
N LEU A 138 -8.63 -24.19 -1.87
CA LEU A 138 -8.13 -23.95 -0.51
C LEU A 138 -9.16 -23.23 0.37
N LEU A 139 -9.87 -22.22 -0.15
CA LEU A 139 -10.95 -21.55 0.60
C LEU A 139 -12.13 -22.49 0.91
N THR A 140 -12.40 -23.44 0.01
CA THR A 140 -13.44 -24.47 0.20
C THR A 140 -13.01 -25.46 1.28
N GLU A 141 -11.76 -25.95 1.25
CA GLU A 141 -11.18 -26.80 2.31
C GLU A 141 -11.22 -26.14 3.69
N TRP A 142 -11.13 -24.81 3.71
CA TRP A 142 -11.20 -24.00 4.91
C TRP A 142 -12.60 -23.60 5.36
N ALA A 143 -13.63 -24.07 4.65
CA ALA A 143 -15.04 -23.72 4.85
C ALA A 143 -15.32 -22.20 4.85
N MET A 144 -14.50 -21.42 4.12
CA MET A 144 -14.68 -19.97 3.94
C MET A 144 -15.50 -19.65 2.70
N TRP A 145 -15.46 -20.54 1.71
CA TRP A 145 -16.22 -20.38 0.48
C TRP A 145 -17.48 -21.24 0.52
N ASN A 146 -18.60 -20.61 0.86
CA ASN A 146 -19.92 -21.22 0.73
C ASN A 146 -20.49 -20.91 -0.65
N ILE A 147 -20.50 -21.92 -1.53
CA ILE A 147 -21.04 -21.85 -2.90
C ILE A 147 -22.48 -21.29 -2.89
N ALA A 148 -23.26 -21.55 -1.83
CA ALA A 148 -24.62 -21.04 -1.67
C ALA A 148 -24.73 -19.49 -1.58
N LYS A 149 -23.69 -18.78 -1.10
CA LYS A 149 -23.70 -17.30 -1.08
C LYS A 149 -23.30 -16.69 -2.42
N ALA A 150 -22.49 -17.38 -3.22
CA ALA A 150 -21.97 -16.85 -4.49
C ALA A 150 -23.04 -16.75 -5.59
N GLN A 151 -24.17 -17.46 -5.47
CA GLN A 151 -25.27 -17.42 -6.44
C GLN A 151 -26.34 -16.36 -6.13
N GLN A 152 -26.21 -15.60 -5.02
CA GLN A 152 -27.19 -14.57 -4.64
C GLN A 152 -26.76 -13.12 -4.99
N GLU A 153 -25.54 -12.90 -5.49
CA GLU A 153 -25.07 -11.57 -5.88
C GLU A 153 -24.92 -11.44 -7.41
N GLU A 154 -26.06 -11.25 -8.08
CA GLU A 154 -26.14 -10.60 -9.40
C GLU A 154 -25.90 -9.07 -9.26
N PRO A 155 -25.39 -8.38 -10.30
CA PRO A 155 -24.66 -7.14 -10.14
C PRO A 155 -25.61 -5.96 -9.89
N THR A 156 -25.60 -5.42 -8.67
CA THR A 156 -26.08 -4.05 -8.46
C THR A 156 -25.01 -3.08 -8.95
N THR A 157 -25.36 -2.37 -10.03
CA THR A 157 -24.65 -1.24 -10.60
C THR A 157 -24.35 -0.20 -9.52
N SER A 158 -23.24 -0.35 -8.81
CA SER A 158 -22.74 0.65 -7.88
C SER A 158 -21.63 1.42 -8.56
N ALA A 159 -21.80 2.75 -8.60
CA ALA A 159 -20.89 3.72 -9.16
C ALA A 159 -19.43 3.47 -8.71
N PRO A 160 -18.43 3.83 -9.54
CA PRO A 160 -17.02 3.55 -9.26
C PRO A 160 -16.63 4.17 -7.91
N ARG A 161 -16.48 3.33 -6.89
CA ARG A 161 -15.91 3.74 -5.61
C ARG A 161 -14.46 4.12 -5.85
N LEU A 162 -14.12 5.32 -5.40
CA LEU A 162 -12.75 5.83 -5.31
C LEU A 162 -11.86 4.73 -4.70
N ILE A 163 -10.77 4.38 -5.39
CA ILE A 163 -9.79 3.42 -4.91
C ILE A 163 -9.19 3.98 -3.62
N GLN A 164 -9.71 3.55 -2.47
CA GLN A 164 -9.11 3.85 -1.17
C GLN A 164 -7.81 3.05 -1.05
N ALA A 165 -6.74 3.75 -0.70
CA ALA A 165 -5.43 3.16 -0.49
C ALA A 165 -5.50 2.10 0.62
N GLU A 166 -5.32 0.85 0.23
CA GLU A 166 -5.45 -0.35 1.04
C GLU A 166 -4.17 -0.63 1.83
N TRP A 167 -4.24 -0.43 3.16
CA TRP A 167 -3.66 -1.34 4.15
C TRP A 167 -4.73 -1.59 5.22
N GLN A 168 -5.16 -2.83 5.37
CA GLN A 168 -6.03 -3.33 6.45
C GLN A 168 -5.44 -4.71 6.84
N MET A 169 -5.17 -5.06 8.11
CA MET A 169 -5.75 -4.61 9.38
C MET A 169 -4.86 -4.83 10.64
N VAL A 170 -5.25 -4.15 11.73
CA VAL A 170 -5.52 -4.59 13.14
C VAL A 170 -4.88 -3.65 14.17
N GLY A 171 -5.72 -2.81 14.79
CA GLY A 171 -5.41 -1.98 15.96
C GLY A 171 -6.50 -0.95 16.23
N THR A 172 -7.57 -1.38 16.91
CA THR A 172 -8.68 -0.66 17.60
C THR A 172 -9.12 0.78 17.21
N PRO A 173 -10.45 1.07 17.25
CA PRO A 173 -10.97 2.40 16.97
C PRO A 173 -10.53 3.42 18.04
N ALA A 174 -9.82 4.46 17.60
CA ALA A 174 -9.67 5.66 18.41
C ALA A 174 -11.06 6.30 18.60
N LYS A 175 -11.49 6.39 19.86
CA LYS A 175 -12.67 7.15 20.28
C LYS A 175 -12.57 8.57 19.73
N LYS A 176 -13.56 8.98 18.93
CA LYS A 176 -13.80 10.40 18.64
C LYS A 176 -14.13 11.10 19.96
N THR A 177 -13.16 11.80 20.53
CA THR A 177 -13.46 12.83 21.51
C THR A 177 -13.78 14.07 20.71
N SER A 178 -15.07 14.40 20.63
CA SER A 178 -15.54 15.70 20.19
C SER A 178 -15.03 16.75 21.16
N VAL A 179 -14.05 17.56 20.75
CA VAL A 179 -13.81 18.84 21.42
C VAL A 179 -14.64 19.86 20.68
N GLY A 180 -15.78 20.20 21.30
CA GLY A 180 -16.67 21.24 20.84
C GLY A 180 -15.95 22.59 20.79
N ALA A 181 -16.27 23.34 19.74
CA ALA A 181 -16.00 24.76 19.64
C ALA A 181 -16.60 25.49 20.85
N ILE A 182 -15.78 26.25 21.57
CA ILE A 182 -16.26 27.34 22.41
C ILE A 182 -15.53 28.60 21.95
N LEU A 183 -16.26 29.38 21.14
CA LEU A 183 -16.05 30.81 20.98
C LEU A 183 -16.14 31.48 22.35
N SER A 184 -15.09 32.20 22.76
CA SER A 184 -15.26 33.30 23.70
C SER A 184 -14.41 34.49 23.26
N SER A 185 -15.13 35.47 22.71
CA SER A 185 -14.72 36.85 22.56
C SER A 185 -14.37 37.43 23.92
N THR A 186 -13.14 37.93 24.08
CA THR A 186 -12.76 38.77 25.22
C THR A 186 -12.20 40.09 24.69
N LYS A 187 -12.96 41.17 24.92
CA LYS A 187 -12.54 42.55 24.67
C LYS A 187 -11.41 42.94 25.65
N PRO A 188 -10.38 43.68 25.24
CA PRO A 188 -9.46 44.30 26.17
C PRO A 188 -10.09 45.57 26.77
N ARG A 189 -10.17 45.61 28.11
CA ARG A 189 -10.45 46.80 28.92
C ARG A 189 -9.10 47.38 29.32
N TRP A 190 -8.70 48.50 28.71
CA TRP A 190 -7.55 49.27 29.19
C TRP A 190 -8.03 50.24 30.26
N SER A 191 -7.34 50.24 31.39
CA SER A 191 -7.42 51.24 32.44
C SER A 191 -5.98 51.58 32.78
N HIS A 192 -5.57 52.79 32.41
CA HIS A 192 -4.76 53.74 33.19
C HIS A 192 -4.38 54.91 32.28
#